data_AF-A0A0C3KWP2-F1
#
_entry.id   AF-A0A0C3KWP2-F1
#
_cell.length_a   1.000
_cell.length_b   1.000
_cell.length_c   1.000
_cell.angle_alpha   90.00
_cell.angle_beta   90.00
_cell.angle_gamma   90.00
#
_symmetry.space_group_name_H-M   'P 1'
#
loop_
_entity.id
_entity.type
_entity.pdbx_description
1 polymer ?
#
loop_
_entity_poly.entity_id
_entity_poly.type
_entity_poly.pdbx_seq_one_letter_code
_entity_poly.pdbx_strand_id
1 'polypeptide(L)'
;MATSNRCLNILVSSECRALITDFGSARHLGSDHVGRQAKGNDQKPQPTTDPNAGEEPITLEAIFSATASTITLTGSGYTLRWAAPELLQDDKPCLRSDVWALGWIAYEVMTNTIPFHDVKKNAMVINCVIRGHLPSVTEDARMSLIRALCSLMVRCWSMNPDKRPTAEECRKVISWMPMIIPAPSQAIDEGVSQLLYASLLNQLGYMYRKQADYPSALSSFTQALDIYTNHTDQKGKAETLRCLGELHLSRNEHTEAAKFYLEALQINADSGDERQRAAALFGLATTHRSRHEYGEAIKLYSECLQINTNAGRKRERATALWGLAEVHRDQAEYSKAINLYSEALQIYTDVGDLRERALTLWSLAEVHRFRHEYSEAINLYSEARQIYTDVGDRREKAVTLWSIAEVHRYQHKYNEASKLYSEALQIVTEIGDRLGRGNSLWGLAEVHRAVQEYDEAIKIYSEAMQIFTDVGDQPRRAEILMSLAGIQEKQGHSEE
;
A
#
# COMPACT_ATOMS: atom_id res chain seq x y z
N MET A 1 -21.23 11.87 29.67
CA MET A 1 -20.50 11.36 28.49
C MET A 1 -20.75 12.32 27.34
N ALA A 2 -19.81 13.24 27.09
CA ALA A 2 -19.91 14.24 26.03
C ALA A 2 -18.79 13.98 25.03
N THR A 3 -19.16 13.54 23.84
CA THR A 3 -18.27 13.37 22.69
C THR A 3 -18.10 14.72 21.99
N SER A 4 -16.95 15.35 22.23
CA SER A 4 -16.48 16.52 21.48
C SER A 4 -16.06 16.08 20.07
N ASN A 5 -16.81 16.51 19.05
CA ASN A 5 -16.39 16.44 17.66
C ASN A 5 -15.49 17.64 17.38
N ARG A 6 -14.19 17.38 17.20
CA ARG A 6 -13.12 18.39 17.05
C ARG A 6 -13.12 18.96 15.62
N CYS A 7 -12.34 20.02 15.33
CA CYS A 7 -12.00 20.57 13.98
C CYS A 7 -10.51 20.32 13.59
N LEU A 8 -10.14 20.44 12.31
CA LEU A 8 -8.78 20.25 11.77
C LEU A 8 -7.93 21.49 12.06
N ASN A 9 -7.08 21.42 13.09
CA ASN A 9 -6.18 22.52 13.44
C ASN A 9 -4.79 22.29 12.83
N ILE A 10 -4.45 23.08 11.80
CA ILE A 10 -3.11 23.11 11.20
C ILE A 10 -2.36 24.30 11.79
N LEU A 11 -1.27 24.01 12.52
CA LEU A 11 -0.39 25.00 13.11
C LEU A 11 0.83 25.15 12.20
N VAL A 12 1.08 26.36 11.70
CA VAL A 12 2.24 26.63 10.85
C VAL A 12 3.39 27.05 11.75
N SER A 13 4.49 26.29 11.74
CA SER A 13 5.68 26.60 12.53
C SER A 13 6.38 27.87 12.03
N SER A 14 7.30 28.41 12.82
CA SER A 14 8.21 29.51 12.43
C SER A 14 9.08 29.18 11.21
N GLU A 15 9.14 27.90 10.81
CA GLU A 15 9.80 27.40 9.60
C GLU A 15 8.84 27.18 8.42
N CYS A 16 7.59 27.66 8.52
CA CYS A 16 6.52 27.47 7.53
C CYS A 16 6.11 26.00 7.29
N ARG A 17 6.20 25.15 8.31
CA ARG A 17 5.75 23.74 8.22
C ARG A 17 4.36 23.58 8.83
N ALA A 18 3.45 22.90 8.13
CA ALA A 18 2.15 22.54 8.64
C ALA A 18 2.23 21.36 9.61
N LEU A 19 1.98 21.62 10.89
CA LEU A 19 1.78 20.63 11.93
C LEU A 19 0.28 20.41 12.11
N ILE A 20 -0.20 19.21 11.81
CA ILE A 20 -1.58 18.82 12.12
C ILE A 20 -1.64 18.57 13.63
N THR A 21 -2.26 19.50 14.35
CA THR A 21 -2.27 19.51 15.83
C THR A 21 -3.52 18.88 16.44
N ASP A 22 -4.58 18.67 15.66
CA ASP A 22 -5.76 17.90 16.10
C ASP A 22 -6.57 17.39 14.89
N PHE A 23 -7.22 16.24 15.06
CA PHE A 23 -8.11 15.67 14.04
C PHE A 23 -9.54 16.09 14.29
N GLY A 24 -10.11 16.86 13.38
CA GLY A 24 -11.48 17.27 13.56
C GLY A 24 -12.25 17.76 12.33
N SER A 25 -13.55 17.49 12.35
CA SER A 25 -14.60 17.80 11.40
C SER A 25 -14.84 19.31 11.20
N ALA A 26 -15.07 19.73 9.95
CA ALA A 26 -15.61 21.05 9.62
C ALA A 26 -17.12 21.18 9.94
N ARG A 27 -17.57 20.70 11.10
CA ARG A 27 -18.98 20.77 11.51
C ARG A 27 -19.16 21.78 12.62
N HIS A 28 -20.03 22.75 12.38
CA HIS A 28 -20.57 23.61 13.43
C HIS A 28 -21.41 22.74 14.38
N LEU A 29 -21.02 22.64 15.65
CA LEU A 29 -21.97 22.33 16.71
C LEU A 29 -22.82 23.59 16.92
N GLY A 30 -23.95 23.67 16.23
CA GLY A 30 -24.97 24.68 16.53
C GLY A 30 -25.43 24.52 17.97
N SER A 31 -25.65 25.63 18.66
CA SER A 31 -26.03 25.72 20.08
C SER A 31 -27.42 25.15 20.42
N ASP A 32 -28.01 24.30 19.59
CA ASP A 32 -29.37 23.76 19.78
C ASP A 32 -29.41 22.36 20.41
N HIS A 33 -28.28 21.82 20.87
CA HIS A 33 -28.21 20.51 21.52
C HIS A 33 -27.58 20.54 22.92
N VAL A 34 -28.00 21.50 23.75
CA VAL A 34 -28.01 21.30 25.22
C VAL A 34 -29.46 21.04 25.64
N GLY A 35 -29.71 19.83 26.10
CA GLY A 35 -31.05 19.24 26.26
C GLY A 35 -32.05 20.11 27.03
N ARG A 36 -33.19 20.41 26.39
CA ARG A 36 -34.44 20.65 27.10
C ARG A 36 -35.15 19.32 27.30
N GLN A 37 -35.26 18.91 28.57
CA GLN A 37 -36.25 17.93 29.01
C GLN A 37 -37.64 18.43 28.62
N ALA A 38 -38.46 17.49 28.13
CA ALA A 38 -39.85 17.73 27.77
C ALA A 38 -40.68 18.24 28.95
N LYS A 39 -41.52 19.26 28.72
CA LYS A 39 -42.92 19.35 29.18
C LYS A 39 -43.63 20.56 28.55
N GLY A 40 -44.76 20.29 27.89
CA GLY A 40 -46.01 21.04 28.04
C GLY A 40 -46.26 22.30 27.18
N ASN A 41 -47.19 22.12 26.24
CA ASN A 41 -48.25 23.02 25.77
C ASN A 41 -47.99 24.22 24.82
N ASP A 42 -48.78 24.15 23.72
CA ASP A 42 -49.60 25.19 23.10
C ASP A 42 -48.94 26.41 22.43
N GLN A 43 -48.83 26.35 21.10
CA GLN A 43 -49.50 27.21 20.09
C GLN A 43 -48.67 27.34 18.80
N LYS A 44 -49.37 27.27 17.67
CA LYS A 44 -48.89 27.48 16.30
C LYS A 44 -49.46 28.84 15.82
N PRO A 45 -49.09 29.33 14.63
CA PRO A 45 -47.85 29.97 14.17
C PRO A 45 -48.06 31.47 13.85
N GLN A 46 -47.00 32.26 13.58
CA GLN A 46 -47.02 33.26 12.48
C GLN A 46 -45.66 33.93 12.21
N PRO A 47 -45.43 34.43 10.97
CA PRO A 47 -44.17 34.97 10.49
C PRO A 47 -44.11 36.50 10.67
N THR A 48 -42.94 37.04 11.01
CA THR A 48 -42.68 38.47 10.89
C THR A 48 -41.33 38.68 10.23
N THR A 49 -41.40 39.07 8.97
CA THR A 49 -40.43 39.93 8.28
C THR A 49 -40.00 41.07 9.18
N ASP A 50 -38.69 41.29 9.30
CA ASP A 50 -38.19 42.66 9.31
C ASP A 50 -36.84 42.74 8.55
N PRO A 51 -36.67 43.69 7.62
CA PRO A 51 -35.47 43.90 6.84
C PRO A 51 -34.65 45.01 7.49
N ASN A 52 -33.51 44.67 8.10
CA ASN A 52 -32.44 45.64 8.26
C ASN A 52 -31.08 44.96 8.41
N ALA A 53 -30.22 45.27 7.45
CA ALA A 53 -28.83 44.91 7.40
C ALA A 53 -28.06 45.56 8.56
N GLY A 54 -27.20 44.76 9.19
CA GLY A 54 -26.08 45.19 10.00
C GLY A 54 -25.02 44.10 9.92
N GLU A 55 -24.06 44.24 9.01
CA GLU A 55 -22.86 43.40 8.97
C GLU A 55 -22.10 43.60 10.28
N GLU A 56 -22.08 42.58 11.15
CA GLU A 56 -21.11 42.56 12.26
C GLU A 56 -19.72 42.24 11.70
N PRO A 57 -18.69 43.05 11.98
CA PRO A 57 -17.36 42.83 11.43
C PRO A 57 -16.74 41.58 12.06
N ILE A 58 -16.36 40.63 11.22
CA ILE A 58 -15.59 39.45 11.63
C ILE A 58 -14.22 39.92 12.15
N THR A 59 -14.03 39.94 13.46
CA THR A 59 -12.76 40.32 14.10
C THR A 59 -11.82 39.12 14.17
N LEU A 60 -10.63 39.27 13.59
CA LEU A 60 -9.53 38.32 13.66
C LEU A 60 -8.78 38.53 14.98
N GLU A 61 -8.78 37.56 15.89
CA GLU A 61 -7.99 37.64 17.12
C GLU A 61 -6.69 36.84 16.96
N ALA A 62 -5.56 37.50 17.24
CA ALA A 62 -4.24 36.89 17.29
C ALA A 62 -3.74 36.89 18.73
N ILE A 63 -3.58 35.70 19.32
CA ILE A 63 -3.02 35.54 20.66
C ILE A 63 -1.55 35.16 20.53
N PHE A 64 -0.68 35.97 21.16
CA PHE A 64 0.76 35.76 21.17
C PHE A 64 1.20 35.12 22.49
N SER A 65 1.82 33.94 22.44
CA SER A 65 2.48 33.33 23.59
C SER A 65 3.99 33.49 23.49
N ALA A 66 4.55 34.43 24.26
CA ALA A 66 5.98 34.76 24.23
C ALA A 66 6.89 33.62 24.71
N THR A 67 6.38 32.66 25.48
CA THR A 67 7.15 31.50 25.99
C THR A 67 7.19 30.32 25.03
N ALA A 68 6.20 30.20 24.13
CA ALA A 68 6.11 29.10 23.16
C ALA A 68 6.52 29.50 21.74
N SER A 69 6.82 30.78 21.48
CA SER A 69 7.07 31.31 20.12
C SER A 69 5.94 31.00 19.12
N THR A 70 4.69 30.90 19.62
CA THR A 70 3.51 30.56 18.81
C THR A 70 2.56 31.75 18.68
N ILE A 71 1.98 31.86 17.48
CA ILE A 71 0.87 32.77 17.17
C ILE A 71 -0.34 31.89 16.88
N THR A 72 -1.43 32.09 17.61
CA THR A 72 -2.72 31.45 17.32
C THR A 72 -3.64 32.47 16.67
N LEU A 73 -4.05 32.21 15.43
CA LEU A 73 -5.01 33.00 14.68
C LEU A 73 -6.39 32.33 14.78
N THR A 74 -7.30 32.94 15.53
CA THR A 74 -8.70 32.51 15.60
C THR A 74 -9.55 33.46 14.77
N GLY A 75 -9.93 33.04 13.56
CA GLY A 75 -10.82 33.81 12.67
C GLY A 75 -11.16 33.11 11.34
N SER A 76 -12.47 33.02 11.06
CA SER A 76 -13.18 32.22 10.03
C SER A 76 -13.01 30.70 10.15
N GLY A 77 -14.13 29.96 10.19
CA GLY A 77 -14.20 28.52 10.52
C GLY A 77 -13.55 27.56 9.53
N TYR A 78 -12.76 28.03 8.56
CA TYR A 78 -11.98 27.25 7.61
C TYR A 78 -10.90 28.10 6.93
N THR A 79 -9.79 27.47 6.50
CA THR A 79 -8.72 28.17 5.78
C THR A 79 -9.01 28.19 4.27
N LEU A 80 -9.10 29.39 3.67
CA LEU A 80 -9.53 29.61 2.27
C LEU A 80 -8.81 28.76 1.21
N ARG A 81 -7.55 28.41 1.43
CA ARG A 81 -6.74 27.63 0.48
C ARG A 81 -7.11 26.15 0.41
N TRP A 82 -7.74 25.62 1.46
CA TRP A 82 -8.21 24.23 1.54
C TRP A 82 -9.74 24.14 1.43
N ALA A 83 -10.44 25.27 1.29
CA ALA A 83 -11.88 25.34 1.21
C ALA A 83 -12.40 24.74 -0.10
N ALA A 84 -13.50 24.00 -0.01
CA ALA A 84 -14.21 23.47 -1.15
C ALA A 84 -15.02 24.58 -1.87
N PRO A 85 -15.30 24.44 -3.17
CA PRO A 85 -16.06 25.44 -3.93
C PRO A 85 -17.41 25.82 -3.28
N GLU A 86 -18.13 24.85 -2.74
CA GLU A 86 -19.41 25.08 -2.06
C GLU A 86 -19.26 25.94 -0.79
N LEU A 87 -18.17 25.77 -0.02
CA LEU A 87 -17.91 26.60 1.17
C LEU A 87 -17.62 28.05 0.80
N LEU A 88 -16.98 28.27 -0.36
CA LEU A 88 -16.69 29.61 -0.89
C LEU A 88 -17.92 30.28 -1.51
N GLN A 89 -18.98 29.51 -1.76
CA GLN A 89 -20.28 29.99 -2.26
C GLN A 89 -21.31 30.15 -1.12
N ASP A 90 -20.86 30.05 0.14
CA ASP A 90 -21.67 30.17 1.35
C ASP A 90 -22.67 29.02 1.58
N ASP A 91 -22.40 27.85 0.97
CA ASP A 91 -23.14 26.63 1.27
C ASP A 91 -22.69 26.00 2.61
N LYS A 92 -23.58 25.19 3.20
CA LYS A 92 -23.30 24.51 4.47
C LYS A 92 -22.18 23.47 4.33
N PRO A 93 -21.24 23.37 5.29
CA PRO A 93 -20.23 22.33 5.30
C PRO A 93 -20.83 20.92 5.30
N CYS A 94 -20.25 20.04 4.49
CA CYS A 94 -20.68 18.64 4.40
C CYS A 94 -19.48 17.68 4.29
N LEU A 95 -19.73 16.37 4.40
CA LEU A 95 -18.69 15.34 4.30
C LEU A 95 -17.92 15.42 2.96
N ARG A 96 -18.56 15.88 1.89
CA ARG A 96 -17.93 16.06 0.58
C ARG A 96 -16.94 17.22 0.57
N SER A 97 -17.18 18.25 1.38
CA SER A 97 -16.28 19.38 1.59
C SER A 97 -15.05 18.94 2.39
N ASP A 98 -15.21 18.04 3.37
CA ASP A 98 -14.10 17.43 4.11
C ASP A 98 -13.20 16.59 3.17
N VAL A 99 -13.81 15.82 2.26
CA VAL A 99 -13.08 15.02 1.25
C VAL A 99 -12.26 15.89 0.30
N TRP A 100 -12.75 17.10 -0.03
CA TRP A 100 -11.98 18.07 -0.81
C TRP A 100 -10.72 18.52 -0.08
N ALA A 101 -10.85 18.89 1.20
CA ALA A 101 -9.71 19.30 2.03
C ALA A 101 -8.68 18.17 2.18
N LEU A 102 -9.12 16.91 2.29
CA LEU A 102 -8.24 15.74 2.31
C LEU A 102 -7.33 15.68 1.08
N GLY A 103 -7.85 15.99 -0.12
CA GLY A 103 -7.05 16.05 -1.35
C GLY A 103 -5.93 17.08 -1.27
N TRP A 104 -6.20 18.24 -0.66
CA TRP A 104 -5.20 19.29 -0.47
C TRP A 104 -4.16 18.97 0.61
N ILE A 105 -4.55 18.27 1.67
CA ILE A 105 -3.60 17.78 2.68
C ILE A 105 -2.62 16.79 2.03
N ALA A 106 -3.13 15.87 1.21
CA ALA A 106 -2.28 14.95 0.47
C ALA A 106 -1.33 15.69 -0.49
N TYR A 107 -1.81 16.73 -1.20
CA TYR A 107 -0.95 17.59 -2.02
C TYR A 107 0.18 18.25 -1.23
N GLU A 108 -0.15 18.83 -0.08
CA GLU A 108 0.82 19.52 0.76
C GLU A 108 1.89 18.57 1.30
N VAL A 109 1.47 17.42 1.82
CA VAL A 109 2.39 16.38 2.31
C VAL A 109 3.33 15.90 1.20
N MET A 110 2.83 15.73 -0.03
CA MET A 110 3.63 15.20 -1.13
C MET A 110 4.55 16.25 -1.77
N THR A 111 4.09 17.48 -1.93
CA THR A 111 4.84 18.55 -2.62
C THR A 111 5.71 19.35 -1.67
N ASN A 112 5.41 19.32 -0.37
CA ASN A 112 5.93 20.24 0.65
C ASN A 112 5.62 21.71 0.31
N THR A 113 4.47 21.97 -0.34
CA THR A 113 4.01 23.30 -0.70
C THR A 113 2.55 23.50 -0.32
N ILE A 114 2.21 24.72 0.13
CA ILE A 114 0.82 25.07 0.42
C ILE A 114 0.00 25.22 -0.88
N PRO A 115 -1.31 24.93 -0.87
CA PRO A 115 -2.16 25.13 -2.03
C PRO A 115 -2.10 26.58 -2.54
N PHE A 116 -1.89 26.73 -3.84
CA PHE A 116 -1.77 28.03 -4.51
C PHE A 116 -0.65 28.92 -3.95
N HIS A 117 0.51 28.35 -3.60
CA HIS A 117 1.65 29.09 -3.02
C HIS A 117 2.06 30.34 -3.81
N ASP A 118 1.94 30.30 -5.14
CA ASP A 118 2.24 31.44 -6.04
C ASP A 118 1.23 32.59 -5.96
N VAL A 119 0.05 32.35 -5.37
CA VAL A 119 -1.05 33.32 -5.32
C VAL A 119 -1.02 34.10 -4.01
N LYS A 120 -0.72 35.40 -4.10
CA LYS A 120 -0.57 36.32 -2.95
C LYS A 120 -1.89 36.86 -2.38
N LYS A 121 -2.98 36.90 -3.16
CA LYS A 121 -4.28 37.48 -2.76
C LYS A 121 -5.34 36.41 -2.57
N ASN A 122 -6.01 36.41 -1.42
CA ASN A 122 -7.09 35.47 -1.08
C ASN A 122 -8.24 35.48 -2.11
N ALA A 123 -8.62 36.65 -2.64
CA ALA A 123 -9.65 36.76 -3.68
C ALA A 123 -9.29 36.01 -4.98
N MET A 124 -7.99 35.90 -5.31
CA MET A 124 -7.54 35.14 -6.48
C MET A 124 -7.58 33.64 -6.22
N VAL A 125 -7.29 33.19 -4.99
CA VAL A 125 -7.46 31.79 -4.58
C VAL A 125 -8.92 31.37 -4.74
N ILE A 126 -9.86 32.19 -4.25
CA ILE A 126 -11.30 31.96 -4.39
C ILE A 126 -11.69 31.82 -5.87
N ASN A 127 -11.20 32.73 -6.72
CA ASN A 127 -11.49 32.69 -8.15
C ASN A 127 -10.92 31.43 -8.84
N CYS A 128 -9.70 31.01 -8.49
CA CYS A 128 -9.09 29.79 -9.02
C CYS A 128 -9.91 28.55 -8.63
N VAL A 129 -10.32 28.45 -7.36
CA VAL A 129 -11.11 27.32 -6.84
C VAL A 129 -12.49 27.26 -7.52
N ILE A 130 -13.23 28.38 -7.57
CA ILE A 130 -14.56 28.42 -8.19
C ILE A 130 -14.52 28.10 -9.69
N ARG A 131 -13.49 28.58 -10.40
CA ARG A 131 -13.31 28.31 -11.83
C ARG A 131 -12.66 26.95 -12.12
N GLY A 132 -12.35 26.14 -11.11
CA GLY A 132 -11.71 24.83 -11.27
C GLY A 132 -10.28 24.88 -11.82
N HIS A 133 -9.58 26.02 -11.69
CA HIS A 133 -8.18 26.17 -12.09
C HIS A 133 -7.29 25.61 -10.97
N LEU A 134 -7.18 24.29 -10.94
CA LEU A 134 -6.41 23.55 -9.93
C LEU A 134 -5.00 23.22 -10.45
N PRO A 135 -3.98 23.14 -9.58
CA PRO A 135 -2.64 22.70 -9.95
C PRO A 135 -2.64 21.32 -10.61
N SER A 136 -1.79 21.14 -11.61
CA SER A 136 -1.59 19.85 -12.24
C SER A 136 -0.89 18.89 -11.28
N VAL A 137 -1.45 17.69 -11.10
CA VAL A 137 -0.87 16.63 -10.24
C VAL A 137 0.23 15.86 -10.97
N THR A 138 0.30 15.95 -12.30
CA THR A 138 1.14 15.06 -13.13
C THR A 138 2.57 15.54 -13.33
N GLU A 139 2.89 16.80 -12.99
CA GLU A 139 4.18 17.42 -13.34
C GLU A 139 5.29 17.22 -12.30
N ASP A 140 4.96 16.92 -11.03
CA ASP A 140 5.98 16.69 -10.00
C ASP A 140 6.40 15.21 -10.00
N ALA A 141 7.69 14.95 -10.20
CA ALA A 141 8.26 13.61 -10.25
C ALA A 141 7.96 12.79 -8.99
N ARG A 142 7.86 13.44 -7.81
CA ARG A 142 7.47 12.78 -6.55
C ARG A 142 6.02 12.34 -6.55
N MET A 143 5.15 13.08 -7.24
CA MET A 143 3.72 12.77 -7.37
C MET A 143 3.50 11.55 -8.26
N SER A 144 4.33 11.38 -9.30
CA SER A 144 4.27 10.19 -10.18
C SER A 144 4.55 8.87 -9.45
N LEU A 145 5.27 8.92 -8.32
CA LEU A 145 5.66 7.74 -7.52
C LEU A 145 4.51 7.15 -6.71
N ILE A 146 3.45 7.94 -6.40
CA ILE A 146 2.29 7.46 -5.64
C ILE A 146 0.99 7.68 -6.45
N ARG A 147 0.90 7.00 -7.61
CA ARG A 147 -0.24 7.12 -8.55
C ARG A 147 -1.60 6.91 -7.88
N ALA A 148 -1.71 6.01 -6.90
CA ALA A 148 -2.95 5.75 -6.19
C ALA A 148 -3.42 6.97 -5.36
N LEU A 149 -2.49 7.62 -4.65
CA LEU A 149 -2.78 8.83 -3.88
C LEU A 149 -3.07 10.02 -4.80
N CYS A 150 -2.33 10.17 -5.89
CA CYS A 150 -2.60 11.19 -6.90
C CYS A 150 -3.98 11.03 -7.55
N SER A 151 -4.36 9.79 -7.90
CA SER A 151 -5.69 9.49 -8.42
C SER A 151 -6.77 9.81 -7.40
N LEU A 152 -6.54 9.48 -6.11
CA LEU A 152 -7.45 9.84 -5.04
C LEU A 152 -7.60 11.36 -4.91
N MET A 153 -6.50 12.12 -4.93
CA MET A 153 -6.50 13.58 -4.86
C MET A 153 -7.31 14.20 -6.00
N VAL A 154 -7.08 13.76 -7.24
CA VAL A 154 -7.83 14.23 -8.41
C VAL A 154 -9.32 13.94 -8.26
N ARG A 155 -9.69 12.77 -7.74
CA ARG A 155 -11.09 12.41 -7.44
C ARG A 155 -11.68 13.28 -6.32
N CYS A 156 -10.89 13.60 -5.29
CA CYS A 156 -11.29 14.51 -4.20
C CYS A 156 -11.58 15.93 -4.72
N TRP A 157 -10.84 16.39 -5.73
CA TRP A 157 -11.02 17.72 -6.31
C TRP A 157 -12.05 17.80 -7.42
N SER A 158 -13.03 16.89 -7.45
CA SER A 158 -14.15 17.04 -8.36
C SER A 158 -14.98 18.28 -7.98
N MET A 159 -15.22 19.16 -8.95
CA MET A 159 -16.07 20.34 -8.76
C MET A 159 -17.51 19.98 -8.40
N ASN A 160 -18.00 18.81 -8.81
CA ASN A 160 -19.29 18.29 -8.39
C ASN A 160 -19.12 17.47 -7.09
N PRO A 161 -19.73 17.87 -5.96
CA PRO A 161 -19.63 17.17 -4.68
C PRO A 161 -20.05 15.69 -4.74
N ASP A 162 -21.03 15.33 -5.58
CA ASP A 162 -21.54 13.96 -5.69
C ASP A 162 -20.58 13.01 -6.39
N LYS A 163 -19.68 13.55 -7.21
CA LYS A 163 -18.64 12.78 -7.92
C LYS A 163 -17.38 12.54 -7.09
N ARG A 164 -17.27 13.18 -5.92
CA ARG A 164 -16.14 12.96 -4.99
C ARG A 164 -16.22 11.55 -4.38
N PRO A 165 -15.09 10.94 -3.99
CA PRO A 165 -15.10 9.65 -3.31
C PRO A 165 -15.80 9.74 -1.95
N THR A 166 -16.33 8.62 -1.47
CA THR A 166 -16.80 8.50 -0.08
C THR A 166 -15.62 8.35 0.88
N ALA A 167 -15.81 8.68 2.16
CA ALA A 167 -14.77 8.49 3.17
C ALA A 167 -14.29 7.02 3.27
N GLU A 168 -15.21 6.08 3.07
CA GLU A 168 -14.89 4.64 3.02
C GLU A 168 -14.01 4.29 1.83
N GLU A 169 -14.30 4.83 0.65
CA GLU A 169 -13.43 4.67 -0.53
C GLU A 169 -12.06 5.30 -0.32
N CYS A 170 -11.98 6.51 0.26
CA CYS A 170 -10.70 7.12 0.60
C CYS A 170 -9.89 6.22 1.52
N ARG A 171 -10.50 5.70 2.59
CA ARG A 171 -9.87 4.79 3.55
C ARG A 171 -9.36 3.51 2.87
N LYS A 172 -10.15 2.92 1.96
CA LYS A 172 -9.72 1.75 1.20
C LYS A 172 -8.50 2.06 0.33
N VAL A 173 -8.51 3.20 -0.36
CA VAL A 173 -7.43 3.61 -1.26
C VAL A 173 -6.13 3.93 -0.52
N ILE A 174 -6.18 4.41 0.72
CA ILE A 174 -4.99 4.70 1.54
C ILE A 174 -4.64 3.60 2.54
N SER A 175 -5.38 2.48 2.54
CA SER A 175 -5.19 1.39 3.51
C SER A 175 -3.82 0.71 3.43
N TRP A 176 -3.15 0.83 2.30
CA TRP A 176 -1.78 0.35 2.09
C TRP A 176 -0.72 1.25 2.75
N MET A 177 -1.07 2.49 3.11
CA MET A 177 -0.16 3.42 3.78
C MET A 177 -0.12 3.10 5.28
N PRO A 178 1.07 3.00 5.89
CA PRO A 178 1.19 2.89 7.34
C PRO A 178 0.52 4.09 8.02
N MET A 179 -0.31 3.82 9.00
CA MET A 179 -0.95 4.86 9.82
C MET A 179 -0.39 4.80 11.24
N ILE A 180 0.18 5.91 11.69
CA ILE A 180 0.63 6.08 13.08
C ILE A 180 -0.16 7.24 13.67
N ILE A 181 -0.72 7.04 14.86
CA ILE A 181 -1.46 8.07 15.59
C ILE A 181 -0.43 9.05 16.17
N PRO A 182 -0.51 10.36 15.84
CA PRO A 182 0.32 11.37 16.47
C PRO A 182 0.08 11.37 17.99
N ALA A 183 1.15 11.42 18.78
CA ALA A 183 1.01 11.45 20.23
C ALA A 183 0.30 12.73 20.69
N PRO A 184 -0.58 12.67 21.71
CA PRO A 184 -1.20 13.86 22.27
C PRO A 184 -0.11 14.77 22.84
N SER A 185 -0.15 16.04 22.44
CA SER A 185 0.87 17.08 22.64
C SER A 185 1.06 17.55 24.10
N GLN A 186 0.64 16.77 25.10
CA GLN A 186 0.80 17.14 26.51
C GLN A 186 1.82 16.23 27.19
N ALA A 187 3.00 16.81 27.44
CA ALA A 187 4.09 16.30 28.27
C ALA A 187 4.60 14.89 27.87
N ILE A 188 5.31 14.80 26.76
CA ILE A 188 6.02 13.59 26.35
C ILE A 188 7.43 13.65 26.93
N ASP A 189 7.78 12.66 27.76
CA ASP A 189 9.16 12.36 28.14
C ASP A 189 10.03 12.16 26.88
N GLU A 190 11.21 12.78 26.81
CA GLU A 190 12.09 12.72 25.62
C GLU A 190 12.32 11.28 25.16
N GLY A 191 12.38 10.31 26.09
CA GLY A 191 12.49 8.89 25.79
C GLY A 191 11.31 8.30 25.01
N VAL A 192 10.07 8.70 25.33
CA VAL A 192 8.87 8.24 24.62
C VAL A 192 8.81 8.83 23.21
N SER A 193 9.27 10.08 23.03
CA SER A 193 9.37 10.70 21.71
C SER A 193 10.38 9.98 20.81
N GLN A 194 11.50 9.52 21.36
CA GLN A 194 12.51 8.78 20.60
C GLN A 194 12.00 7.38 20.18
N LEU A 195 11.30 6.67 21.06
CA LEU A 195 10.71 5.36 20.72
C LEU A 195 9.63 5.47 19.63
N LEU A 196 8.84 6.55 19.64
CA LEU A 196 7.88 6.84 18.57
C LEU A 196 8.59 7.17 17.25
N TYR A 197 9.68 7.94 17.30
CA TYR A 197 10.51 8.22 16.14
C TYR A 197 11.12 6.94 15.55
N ALA A 198 11.61 6.02 16.39
CA ALA A 198 12.09 4.72 15.95
C ALA A 198 11.00 3.86 15.28
N SER A 199 9.76 3.91 15.80
CA SER A 199 8.62 3.22 15.18
C SER A 199 8.28 3.78 13.80
N LEU A 200 8.34 5.11 13.66
CA LEU A 200 8.16 5.79 12.37
C LEU A 200 9.28 5.41 11.38
N LEU A 201 10.52 5.34 11.83
CA LEU A 201 11.65 4.89 11.03
C LEU A 201 11.48 3.44 10.54
N ASN A 202 10.93 2.55 11.38
CA ASN A 202 10.57 1.19 10.96
C ASN A 202 9.50 1.19 9.85
N GLN A 203 8.46 2.00 9.98
CA GLN A 203 7.45 2.10 8.92
C GLN A 203 8.01 2.70 7.65
N LEU A 204 8.88 3.71 7.76
CA LEU A 204 9.56 4.30 6.62
C LEU A 204 10.47 3.28 5.91
N GLY A 205 11.23 2.50 6.68
CA GLY A 205 12.06 1.41 6.16
C GLY A 205 11.24 0.34 5.44
N TYR A 206 10.06 -0.02 5.98
CA TYR A 206 9.12 -0.93 5.33
C TYR A 206 8.66 -0.37 3.98
N MET A 207 8.33 0.92 3.91
CA MET A 207 7.90 1.58 2.68
C MET A 207 8.99 1.61 1.61
N TYR A 208 10.21 2.00 1.99
CA TYR A 208 11.37 1.96 1.08
C TYR A 208 11.65 0.54 0.57
N ARG A 209 11.55 -0.47 1.43
CA ARG A 209 11.68 -1.89 1.02
C ARG A 209 10.63 -2.28 -0.01
N LYS A 210 9.38 -1.85 0.16
CA LYS A 210 8.30 -2.10 -0.83
C LYS A 210 8.52 -1.40 -2.16
N GLN A 211 9.24 -0.27 -2.16
CA GLN A 211 9.67 0.44 -3.36
C GLN A 211 10.96 -0.12 -3.97
N ALA A 212 11.55 -1.16 -3.37
CA ALA A 212 12.87 -1.69 -3.70
C ALA A 212 14.03 -0.68 -3.53
N ASP A 213 13.82 0.41 -2.77
CA ASP A 213 14.89 1.30 -2.32
C ASP A 213 15.54 0.69 -1.07
N TYR A 214 16.35 -0.34 -1.30
CA TYR A 214 17.01 -1.07 -0.23
C TYR A 214 18.03 -0.24 0.57
N PRO A 215 18.81 0.69 -0.03
CA PRO A 215 19.70 1.56 0.73
C PRO A 215 18.97 2.46 1.75
N SER A 216 17.88 3.12 1.33
CA SER A 216 17.10 3.98 2.24
C SER A 216 16.37 3.16 3.30
N ALA A 217 15.91 1.95 2.95
CA ALA A 217 15.32 1.02 3.90
C ALA A 217 16.33 0.61 4.98
N LEU A 218 17.53 0.22 4.57
CA LEU A 218 18.61 -0.18 5.48
C LEU A 218 18.94 0.96 6.45
N SER A 219 19.15 2.18 5.93
CA SER A 219 19.44 3.35 6.77
C SER A 219 18.36 3.61 7.82
N SER A 220 17.09 3.53 7.41
CA SER A 220 15.95 3.77 8.31
C SER A 220 15.87 2.71 9.41
N PHE A 221 16.03 1.43 9.06
CA PHE A 221 16.01 0.35 10.03
C PHE A 221 17.23 0.35 10.97
N THR A 222 18.43 0.68 10.48
CA THR A 222 19.62 0.80 11.34
C THR A 222 19.45 1.93 12.35
N GLN A 223 18.95 3.10 11.94
CA GLN A 223 18.66 4.19 12.87
C GLN A 223 17.61 3.80 13.92
N ALA A 224 16.55 3.10 13.52
CA ALA A 224 15.55 2.59 14.46
C ALA A 224 16.17 1.59 15.46
N LEU A 225 17.03 0.69 14.98
CA LEU A 225 17.70 -0.33 15.79
C LEU A 225 18.60 0.32 16.85
N ASP A 226 19.35 1.36 16.48
CA ASP A 226 20.22 2.10 17.39
C ASP A 226 19.42 2.76 18.51
N ILE A 227 18.28 3.40 18.17
CA ILE A 227 17.40 4.03 19.16
C ILE A 227 16.83 2.98 20.12
N TYR A 228 16.25 1.89 19.59
CA TYR A 228 15.68 0.84 20.45
C TYR A 228 16.74 0.19 21.36
N THR A 229 17.97 0.04 20.85
CA THR A 229 19.09 -0.49 21.63
C THR A 229 19.50 0.48 22.75
N ASN A 230 19.61 1.78 22.46
CA ASN A 230 19.99 2.80 23.44
C ASN A 230 18.93 3.00 24.54
N HIS A 231 17.65 2.85 24.19
CA HIS A 231 16.53 2.95 25.13
C HIS A 231 16.15 1.61 25.77
N THR A 232 16.91 0.54 25.53
CA THR A 232 16.69 -0.81 26.09
C THR A 232 15.31 -1.43 25.78
N ASP A 233 14.63 -0.97 24.73
CA ASP A 233 13.35 -1.52 24.30
C ASP A 233 13.56 -2.78 23.46
N GLN A 234 13.54 -3.92 24.14
CA GLN A 234 13.75 -5.23 23.52
C GLN A 234 12.69 -5.56 22.47
N LYS A 235 11.45 -5.09 22.66
CA LYS A 235 10.35 -5.38 21.73
C LYS A 235 10.55 -4.66 20.40
N GLY A 236 10.79 -3.35 20.42
CA GLY A 236 11.12 -2.58 19.22
C GLY A 236 12.41 -3.04 18.57
N LYS A 237 13.41 -3.46 19.35
CA LYS A 237 14.64 -4.06 18.84
C LYS A 237 14.35 -5.34 18.04
N ALA A 238 13.61 -6.29 18.61
CA ALA A 238 13.27 -7.55 17.95
C ALA A 238 12.44 -7.34 16.67
N GLU A 239 11.49 -6.39 16.70
CA GLU A 239 10.72 -6.02 15.51
C GLU A 239 11.61 -5.45 14.39
N THR A 240 12.54 -4.58 14.75
CA THR A 240 13.48 -3.96 13.80
C THR A 240 14.43 -4.98 13.19
N LEU A 241 14.96 -5.90 14.00
CA LEU A 241 15.79 -7.01 13.54
C LEU A 241 15.01 -7.91 12.57
N ARG A 242 13.73 -8.22 12.84
CA ARG A 242 12.88 -8.96 11.90
C ARG A 242 12.73 -8.22 10.57
N CYS A 243 12.52 -6.89 10.61
CA CYS A 243 12.43 -6.06 9.40
C CYS A 243 13.74 -6.01 8.61
N LEU A 244 14.90 -5.96 9.28
CA LEU A 244 16.22 -6.11 8.64
C LEU A 244 16.38 -7.49 8.01
N GLY A 245 15.95 -8.56 8.69
CA GLY A 245 15.90 -9.91 8.13
C GLY A 245 15.11 -9.97 6.82
N GLU A 246 13.93 -9.35 6.78
CA GLU A 246 13.11 -9.26 5.57
C GLU A 246 13.77 -8.46 4.45
N LEU A 247 14.49 -7.39 4.79
CA LEU A 247 15.24 -6.57 3.84
C LEU A 247 16.37 -7.39 3.20
N HIS A 248 17.17 -8.08 4.01
CA HIS A 248 18.25 -8.94 3.51
C HIS A 248 17.71 -10.11 2.67
N LEU A 249 16.57 -10.70 3.03
CA LEU A 249 15.88 -11.66 2.16
C LEU A 249 15.47 -11.06 0.82
N SER A 250 14.95 -9.83 0.80
CA SER A 250 14.56 -9.15 -0.43
C SER A 250 15.75 -8.86 -1.36
N ARG A 251 16.97 -8.84 -0.79
CA ARG A 251 18.25 -8.69 -1.51
C ARG A 251 18.93 -10.03 -1.87
N ASN A 252 18.30 -11.16 -1.55
CA ASN A 252 18.88 -12.51 -1.64
C ASN A 252 20.13 -12.74 -0.76
N GLU A 253 20.27 -11.97 0.31
CA GLU A 253 21.37 -12.06 1.28
C GLU A 253 20.98 -13.01 2.43
N HIS A 254 20.78 -14.28 2.11
CA HIS A 254 20.18 -15.27 3.02
C HIS A 254 20.98 -15.50 4.32
N THR A 255 22.30 -15.36 4.29
CA THR A 255 23.14 -15.54 5.49
C THR A 255 22.95 -14.42 6.50
N GLU A 256 22.87 -13.17 6.03
CA GLU A 256 22.63 -12.02 6.91
C GLU A 256 21.19 -12.02 7.42
N ALA A 257 20.23 -12.36 6.56
CA ALA A 257 18.83 -12.51 6.97
C ALA A 257 18.67 -13.50 8.14
N ALA A 258 19.31 -14.67 8.04
CA ALA A 258 19.26 -15.68 9.10
C ALA A 258 19.81 -15.16 10.43
N LYS A 259 20.90 -14.39 10.43
CA LYS A 259 21.46 -13.80 11.66
C LYS A 259 20.47 -12.87 12.34
N PHE A 260 19.85 -11.95 11.58
CA PHE A 260 18.87 -11.01 12.12
C PHE A 260 17.63 -11.72 12.69
N TYR A 261 17.13 -12.75 12.00
CA TYR A 261 16.00 -13.54 12.51
C TYR A 261 16.37 -14.35 13.77
N LEU A 262 17.57 -14.91 13.84
CA LEU A 262 18.04 -15.63 15.03
C LEU A 262 18.17 -14.70 16.25
N GLU A 263 18.71 -13.49 16.07
CA GLU A 263 18.78 -12.50 17.15
C GLU A 263 17.38 -12.06 17.59
N ALA A 264 16.48 -11.78 16.65
CA ALA A 264 15.09 -11.46 16.97
C ALA A 264 14.39 -12.60 17.72
N LEU A 265 14.63 -13.85 17.32
CA LEU A 265 14.06 -15.03 17.95
C LEU A 265 14.55 -15.19 19.39
N GLN A 266 15.85 -14.99 19.63
CA GLN A 266 16.42 -15.04 20.97
C GLN A 266 15.77 -14.00 21.90
N ILE A 267 15.66 -12.74 21.45
CA ILE A 267 15.03 -11.67 22.24
C ILE A 267 13.55 -11.98 22.54
N ASN A 268 12.83 -12.51 21.55
CA ASN A 268 11.42 -12.87 21.72
C ASN A 268 11.22 -14.09 22.63
N ALA A 269 12.17 -15.03 22.63
CA ALA A 269 12.17 -16.16 23.56
C ALA A 269 12.42 -15.70 25.00
N ASP A 270 13.37 -14.80 25.20
CA ASP A 270 13.71 -14.26 26.54
C ASP A 270 12.58 -13.38 27.10
N SER A 271 11.84 -12.67 26.25
CA SER A 271 10.69 -11.84 26.64
C SER A 271 9.36 -12.60 26.74
N GLY A 272 9.29 -13.84 26.23
CA GLY A 272 8.06 -14.62 26.15
C GLY A 272 7.02 -14.10 25.15
N ASP A 273 7.40 -13.22 24.21
CA ASP A 273 6.51 -12.74 23.15
C ASP A 273 6.37 -13.81 22.04
N GLU A 274 5.51 -14.80 22.31
CA GLU A 274 5.21 -15.90 21.38
C GLU A 274 4.65 -15.43 20.02
N ARG A 275 4.07 -14.23 19.95
CA ARG A 275 3.60 -13.69 18.67
C ARG A 275 4.77 -13.26 17.80
N GLN A 276 5.69 -12.46 18.35
CA GLN A 276 6.87 -12.01 17.62
C GLN A 276 7.85 -13.17 17.36
N ARG A 277 7.94 -14.12 18.29
CA ARG A 277 8.69 -15.37 18.09
C ARG A 277 8.18 -16.15 16.87
N ALA A 278 6.87 -16.36 16.74
CA ALA A 278 6.29 -17.04 15.57
C ALA A 278 6.58 -16.29 14.26
N ALA A 279 6.55 -14.96 14.28
CA ALA A 279 6.88 -14.14 13.10
C ALA A 279 8.37 -14.27 12.72
N ALA A 280 9.29 -14.28 13.69
CA ALA A 280 10.71 -14.51 13.46
C ALA A 280 10.99 -15.93 12.93
N LEU A 281 10.34 -16.96 13.49
CA LEU A 281 10.39 -18.34 13.01
C LEU A 281 9.96 -18.46 11.55
N PHE A 282 8.87 -17.79 11.16
CA PHE A 282 8.39 -17.78 9.79
C PHE A 282 9.43 -17.17 8.82
N GLY A 283 10.03 -16.04 9.19
CA GLY A 283 11.09 -15.40 8.40
C GLY A 283 12.34 -16.26 8.27
N LEU A 284 12.76 -16.90 9.36
CA LEU A 284 13.89 -17.84 9.36
C LEU A 284 13.59 -19.07 8.49
N ALA A 285 12.39 -19.65 8.60
CA ALA A 285 11.95 -20.76 7.76
C ALA A 285 11.95 -20.39 6.27
N THR A 286 11.50 -19.17 5.92
CA THR A 286 11.57 -18.63 4.55
C THR A 286 13.02 -18.53 4.07
N THR A 287 13.94 -18.16 4.95
CA THR A 287 15.38 -18.07 4.67
C THR A 287 15.96 -19.46 4.37
N HIS A 288 15.67 -20.46 5.20
CA HIS A 288 16.10 -21.84 4.96
C HIS A 288 15.49 -22.42 3.67
N ARG A 289 14.21 -22.14 3.39
CA ARG A 289 13.57 -22.53 2.12
C ARG A 289 14.31 -21.94 0.92
N SER A 290 14.67 -20.66 0.96
CA SER A 290 15.39 -19.98 -0.12
C SER A 290 16.80 -20.55 -0.34
N ARG A 291 17.40 -21.15 0.70
CA ARG A 291 18.68 -21.88 0.64
C ARG A 291 18.52 -23.35 0.24
N HIS A 292 17.31 -23.80 -0.09
CA HIS A 292 16.95 -25.21 -0.35
C HIS A 292 17.18 -26.15 0.85
N GLU A 293 17.25 -25.61 2.07
CA GLU A 293 17.42 -26.36 3.32
C GLU A 293 16.04 -26.77 3.86
N TYR A 294 15.31 -27.57 3.06
CA TYR A 294 13.89 -27.85 3.26
C TYR A 294 13.58 -28.54 4.60
N GLY A 295 14.47 -29.40 5.10
CA GLY A 295 14.28 -30.08 6.39
C GLY A 295 14.22 -29.11 7.57
N GLU A 296 15.08 -28.08 7.59
CA GLU A 296 15.05 -27.04 8.62
C GLU A 296 13.86 -26.09 8.43
N ALA A 297 13.55 -25.73 7.18
CA ALA A 297 12.37 -24.92 6.88
C ALA A 297 11.06 -25.56 7.39
N ILE A 298 10.88 -26.87 7.17
CA ILE A 298 9.71 -27.62 7.66
C ILE A 298 9.62 -27.58 9.19
N LYS A 299 10.73 -27.81 9.91
CA LYS A 299 10.74 -27.75 11.37
C LYS A 299 10.30 -26.37 11.88
N LEU A 300 10.89 -25.31 11.34
CA LEU A 300 10.63 -23.93 11.76
C LEU A 300 9.21 -23.46 11.42
N TYR A 301 8.71 -23.77 10.21
CA TYR A 301 7.32 -23.48 9.87
C TYR A 301 6.33 -24.30 10.72
N SER A 302 6.66 -25.55 11.06
CA SER A 302 5.82 -26.39 11.93
C SER A 302 5.77 -25.84 13.36
N GLU A 303 6.88 -25.33 13.88
CA GLU A 303 6.91 -24.64 15.18
C GLU A 303 6.06 -23.36 15.15
N CYS A 304 6.21 -22.54 14.11
CA CYS A 304 5.39 -21.35 13.89
C CYS A 304 3.89 -21.71 13.81
N LEU A 305 3.55 -22.78 13.10
CA LEU A 305 2.19 -23.31 12.98
C LEU A 305 1.63 -23.70 14.35
N GLN A 306 2.41 -24.43 15.16
CA GLN A 306 1.99 -24.88 16.48
C GLN A 306 1.72 -23.70 17.41
N ILE A 307 2.62 -22.72 17.44
CA ILE A 307 2.49 -21.52 18.27
C ILE A 307 1.21 -20.75 17.91
N ASN A 308 0.96 -20.53 16.62
CA ASN A 308 -0.24 -19.81 16.17
C ASN A 308 -1.54 -20.62 16.37
N THR A 309 -1.48 -21.95 16.27
CA THR A 309 -2.60 -22.84 16.57
C THR A 309 -2.97 -22.77 18.05
N ASN A 310 -1.99 -22.92 18.94
CA ASN A 310 -2.19 -22.85 20.39
C ASN A 310 -2.76 -21.49 20.83
N ALA A 311 -2.32 -20.41 20.16
CA ALA A 311 -2.80 -19.06 20.44
C ALA A 311 -4.15 -18.70 19.77
N GLY A 312 -4.76 -19.60 19.00
CA GLY A 312 -6.01 -19.34 18.29
C GLY A 312 -5.91 -18.29 17.18
N ARG A 313 -4.68 -17.98 16.72
CA ARG A 313 -4.39 -16.99 15.69
C ARG A 313 -4.62 -17.58 14.30
N LYS A 314 -5.88 -17.60 13.87
CA LYS A 314 -6.34 -18.27 12.64
C LYS A 314 -5.59 -17.80 11.38
N ARG A 315 -5.47 -16.49 11.19
CA ARG A 315 -4.79 -15.92 10.00
C ARG A 315 -3.34 -16.36 9.94
N GLU A 316 -2.60 -16.20 11.04
CA GLU A 316 -1.19 -16.54 11.13
C GLU A 316 -0.95 -18.06 11.06
N ARG A 317 -1.91 -18.88 11.55
CA ARG A 317 -1.91 -20.33 11.33
C ARG A 317 -2.00 -20.66 9.84
N ALA A 318 -2.90 -20.02 9.09
CA ALA A 318 -3.01 -20.20 7.65
C ALA A 318 -1.73 -19.78 6.91
N THR A 319 -1.08 -18.69 7.36
CA THR A 319 0.21 -18.26 6.81
C THR A 319 1.29 -19.32 7.01
N ALA A 320 1.38 -19.93 8.19
CA ALA A 320 2.34 -21.01 8.45
C ALA A 320 2.06 -22.28 7.62
N LEU A 321 0.79 -22.66 7.43
CA LEU A 321 0.38 -23.75 6.53
C LEU A 321 0.78 -23.46 5.08
N TRP A 322 0.54 -22.24 4.61
CA TRP A 322 0.94 -21.79 3.28
C TRP A 322 2.47 -21.87 3.11
N GLY A 323 3.25 -21.46 4.12
CA GLY A 323 4.71 -21.60 4.12
C GLY A 323 5.20 -23.06 4.04
N LEU A 324 4.55 -23.98 4.75
CA LEU A 324 4.83 -25.43 4.62
C LEU A 324 4.48 -25.95 3.23
N ALA A 325 3.32 -25.55 2.69
CA ALA A 325 2.86 -25.96 1.37
C ALA A 325 3.84 -25.52 0.27
N GLU A 326 4.39 -24.31 0.39
CA GLU A 326 5.45 -23.79 -0.46
C GLU A 326 6.70 -24.67 -0.43
N VAL A 327 7.17 -25.11 0.75
CA VAL A 327 8.31 -26.04 0.85
C VAL A 327 8.01 -27.37 0.15
N HIS A 328 6.83 -27.95 0.40
CA HIS A 328 6.45 -29.21 -0.25
C HIS A 328 6.29 -29.08 -1.76
N ARG A 329 5.81 -27.93 -2.26
CA ARG A 329 5.77 -27.65 -3.70
C ARG A 329 7.19 -27.59 -4.27
N ASP A 330 8.11 -26.90 -3.60
CA ASP A 330 9.51 -26.75 -4.05
C ASP A 330 10.25 -28.11 -4.04
N GLN A 331 9.82 -29.07 -3.21
CA GLN A 331 10.26 -30.46 -3.21
C GLN A 331 9.50 -31.38 -4.19
N ALA A 332 8.60 -30.83 -5.01
CA ALA A 332 7.70 -31.57 -5.91
C ALA A 332 6.76 -32.59 -5.22
N GLU A 333 6.54 -32.45 -3.91
CA GLU A 333 5.60 -33.25 -3.12
C GLU A 333 4.17 -32.69 -3.24
N TYR A 334 3.68 -32.60 -4.48
CA TYR A 334 2.47 -31.85 -4.84
C TYR A 334 1.21 -32.24 -4.07
N SER A 335 1.02 -33.53 -3.75
CA SER A 335 -0.14 -33.97 -2.97
C SER A 335 -0.15 -33.39 -1.55
N LYS A 336 1.02 -33.27 -0.90
CA LYS A 336 1.13 -32.64 0.43
C LYS A 336 0.90 -31.14 0.32
N ALA A 337 1.47 -30.49 -0.70
CA ALA A 337 1.28 -29.07 -0.96
C ALA A 337 -0.21 -28.72 -1.16
N ILE A 338 -0.95 -29.50 -1.97
CA ILE A 338 -2.39 -29.30 -2.20
C ILE A 338 -3.17 -29.38 -0.89
N ASN A 339 -2.91 -30.39 -0.04
CA ASN A 339 -3.61 -30.52 1.23
C ASN A 339 -3.39 -29.30 2.15
N LEU A 340 -2.13 -28.88 2.29
CA LEU A 340 -1.77 -27.75 3.15
C LEU A 340 -2.31 -26.42 2.63
N TYR A 341 -2.21 -26.17 1.32
CA TYR A 341 -2.82 -24.98 0.72
C TYR A 341 -4.34 -24.99 0.82
N SER A 342 -4.99 -26.15 0.66
CA SER A 342 -6.46 -26.25 0.79
C SER A 342 -6.92 -25.93 2.22
N GLU A 343 -6.16 -26.38 3.23
CA GLU A 343 -6.42 -26.01 4.62
C GLU A 343 -6.21 -24.50 4.86
N ALA A 344 -5.11 -23.94 4.36
CA ALA A 344 -4.85 -22.50 4.44
C ALA A 344 -5.95 -21.67 3.74
N LEU A 345 -6.39 -22.12 2.56
CA LEU A 345 -7.44 -21.49 1.75
C LEU A 345 -8.77 -21.44 2.51
N GLN A 346 -9.15 -22.55 3.14
CA GLN A 346 -10.37 -22.61 3.95
C GLN A 346 -10.29 -21.60 5.10
N ILE A 347 -9.16 -21.55 5.81
CA ILE A 347 -9.00 -20.63 6.93
C ILE A 347 -9.03 -19.16 6.45
N TYR A 348 -8.34 -18.82 5.36
CA TYR A 348 -8.38 -17.46 4.80
C TYR A 348 -9.78 -17.06 4.34
N THR A 349 -10.55 -18.02 3.81
CA THR A 349 -11.96 -17.82 3.47
C THR A 349 -12.80 -17.54 4.72
N ASP A 350 -12.63 -18.34 5.78
CA ASP A 350 -13.38 -18.20 7.04
C ASP A 350 -13.10 -16.87 7.77
N VAL A 351 -11.86 -16.38 7.70
CA VAL A 351 -11.49 -15.07 8.31
C VAL A 351 -11.77 -13.88 7.40
N GLY A 352 -12.18 -14.12 6.14
CA GLY A 352 -12.47 -13.07 5.16
C GLY A 352 -11.24 -12.32 4.63
N ASP A 353 -10.05 -12.93 4.68
CA ASP A 353 -8.83 -12.35 4.10
C ASP A 353 -8.79 -12.60 2.60
N LEU A 354 -9.44 -11.73 1.84
CA LEU A 354 -9.58 -11.87 0.39
C LEU A 354 -8.23 -11.90 -0.33
N ARG A 355 -7.25 -11.12 0.14
CA ARG A 355 -5.94 -11.03 -0.53
C ARG A 355 -5.16 -12.33 -0.36
N GLU A 356 -5.07 -12.84 0.86
CA GLU A 356 -4.37 -14.10 1.13
C GLU A 356 -5.12 -15.32 0.56
N ARG A 357 -6.46 -15.25 0.49
CA ARG A 357 -7.28 -16.24 -0.24
C ARG A 357 -6.89 -16.29 -1.72
N ALA A 358 -6.81 -15.15 -2.39
CA ALA A 358 -6.44 -15.07 -3.80
C ALA A 358 -5.01 -15.58 -4.05
N LEU A 359 -4.06 -15.22 -3.17
CA LEU A 359 -2.69 -15.72 -3.23
C LEU A 359 -2.64 -17.25 -3.07
N THR A 360 -3.42 -17.80 -2.15
CA THR A 360 -3.47 -19.25 -1.92
C THR A 360 -4.09 -20.00 -3.10
N LEU A 361 -5.15 -19.46 -3.71
CA LEU A 361 -5.72 -20.00 -4.96
C LEU A 361 -4.70 -20.00 -6.10
N TRP A 362 -3.96 -18.90 -6.24
CA TRP A 362 -2.88 -18.80 -7.23
C TRP A 362 -1.77 -19.84 -6.96
N SER A 363 -1.35 -20.02 -5.70
CA SER A 363 -0.36 -21.04 -5.33
C SER A 363 -0.87 -22.47 -5.60
N LEU A 364 -2.15 -22.77 -5.33
CA LEU A 364 -2.77 -24.06 -5.70
C LEU A 364 -2.77 -24.27 -7.21
N ALA A 365 -3.12 -23.23 -7.97
CA ALA A 365 -3.13 -23.27 -9.43
C ALA A 365 -1.73 -23.58 -9.99
N GLU A 366 -0.67 -23.02 -9.40
CA GLU A 366 0.72 -23.37 -9.76
C GLU A 366 1.02 -24.85 -9.52
N VAL A 367 0.55 -25.43 -8.41
CA VAL A 367 0.74 -26.87 -8.14
C VAL A 367 0.02 -27.72 -9.20
N HIS A 368 -1.22 -27.38 -9.54
CA HIS A 368 -1.96 -28.07 -10.61
C HIS A 368 -1.30 -27.89 -11.98
N ARG A 369 -0.75 -26.70 -12.28
CA ARG A 369 0.02 -26.43 -13.50
C ARG A 369 1.26 -27.33 -13.59
N PHE A 370 2.03 -27.48 -12.51
CA PHE A 370 3.19 -28.38 -12.47
C PHE A 370 2.81 -29.87 -12.60
N ARG A 371 1.58 -30.24 -12.22
CA ARG A 371 1.01 -31.58 -12.47
C ARG A 371 0.41 -31.76 -13.87
N HIS A 372 0.49 -30.74 -14.73
CA HIS A 372 -0.15 -30.70 -16.04
C HIS A 372 -1.70 -30.77 -16.00
N GLU A 373 -2.30 -30.47 -14.85
CA GLU A 373 -3.75 -30.41 -14.63
C GLU A 373 -4.28 -29.03 -15.03
N TYR A 374 -4.06 -28.68 -16.30
CA TYR A 374 -4.23 -27.31 -16.80
C TYR A 374 -5.64 -26.74 -16.65
N SER A 375 -6.68 -27.57 -16.78
CA SER A 375 -8.08 -27.12 -16.60
C SER A 375 -8.33 -26.65 -15.17
N GLU A 376 -7.81 -27.39 -14.18
CA GLU A 376 -7.96 -27.04 -12.77
C GLU A 376 -7.15 -25.78 -12.42
N ALA A 377 -5.92 -25.70 -12.95
CA ALA A 377 -5.09 -24.51 -12.79
C ALA A 377 -5.79 -23.24 -13.33
N ILE A 378 -6.38 -23.30 -14.53
CA ILE A 378 -7.11 -22.16 -15.13
C ILE A 378 -8.30 -21.75 -14.27
N ASN A 379 -9.06 -22.71 -13.72
CA ASN A 379 -10.20 -22.41 -12.84
C ASN A 379 -9.75 -21.64 -11.60
N LEU A 380 -8.72 -22.15 -10.91
CA LEU A 380 -8.17 -21.56 -9.69
C LEU A 380 -7.55 -20.17 -9.94
N TYR A 381 -6.76 -20.02 -11.01
CA TYR A 381 -6.26 -18.69 -11.40
C TYR A 381 -7.39 -17.73 -11.75
N SER A 382 -8.45 -18.20 -12.40
CA SER A 382 -9.58 -17.34 -12.78
C SER A 382 -10.32 -16.82 -11.55
N GLU A 383 -10.47 -17.64 -10.50
CA GLU A 383 -11.01 -17.21 -9.22
C GLU A 383 -10.08 -16.20 -8.53
N ALA A 384 -8.77 -16.47 -8.46
CA ALA A 384 -7.79 -15.54 -7.91
C ALA A 384 -7.81 -14.18 -8.64
N ARG A 385 -7.86 -14.21 -9.98
CA ARG A 385 -7.95 -13.01 -10.83
C ARG A 385 -9.19 -12.19 -10.53
N GLN A 386 -10.35 -12.85 -10.31
CA GLN A 386 -11.58 -12.15 -9.97
C GLN A 386 -11.45 -11.46 -8.62
N ILE A 387 -10.93 -12.15 -7.60
CA ILE A 387 -10.71 -11.55 -6.28
C ILE A 387 -9.73 -10.37 -6.37
N TYR A 388 -8.61 -10.51 -7.09
CA TYR A 388 -7.67 -9.40 -7.29
C TYR A 388 -8.29 -8.21 -8.03
N THR A 389 -9.23 -8.46 -8.94
CA THR A 389 -10.01 -7.42 -9.59
C THR A 389 -10.92 -6.71 -8.59
N ASP A 390 -11.63 -7.47 -7.74
CA ASP A 390 -12.58 -6.94 -6.77
C ASP A 390 -11.91 -6.11 -5.66
N VAL A 391 -10.71 -6.53 -5.20
CA VAL A 391 -9.93 -5.78 -4.20
C VAL A 391 -9.08 -4.66 -4.83
N GLY A 392 -9.04 -4.56 -6.16
CA GLY A 392 -8.30 -3.54 -6.88
C GLY A 392 -6.79 -3.75 -6.92
N ASP A 393 -6.29 -4.97 -6.65
CA ASP A 393 -4.86 -5.29 -6.77
C ASP A 393 -4.47 -5.54 -8.23
N ARG A 394 -4.15 -4.45 -8.92
CA ARG A 394 -3.81 -4.46 -10.34
C ARG A 394 -2.55 -5.28 -10.64
N ARG A 395 -1.58 -5.28 -9.73
CA ARG A 395 -0.30 -5.97 -9.94
C ARG A 395 -0.53 -7.48 -9.90
N GLU A 396 -1.17 -7.97 -8.85
CA GLU A 396 -1.43 -9.40 -8.71
C GLU A 396 -2.45 -9.92 -9.74
N LYS A 397 -3.39 -9.06 -10.17
CA LYS A 397 -4.25 -9.35 -11.33
C LYS A 397 -3.41 -9.62 -12.59
N ALA A 398 -2.43 -8.77 -12.88
CA ALA A 398 -1.57 -8.91 -14.06
C ALA A 398 -0.69 -10.16 -13.98
N VAL A 399 -0.12 -10.45 -12.81
CA VAL A 399 0.62 -11.70 -12.56
C VAL A 399 -0.27 -12.92 -12.81
N THR A 400 -1.51 -12.90 -12.33
CA THR A 400 -2.45 -14.00 -12.53
C THR A 400 -2.83 -14.18 -14.00
N LEU A 401 -3.07 -13.08 -14.73
CA LEU A 401 -3.30 -13.12 -16.18
C LEU A 401 -2.11 -13.73 -16.93
N TRP A 402 -0.90 -13.34 -16.55
CA TRP A 402 0.34 -13.90 -17.09
C TRP A 402 0.41 -15.41 -16.84
N SER A 403 0.09 -15.89 -15.62
CA SER A 403 0.06 -17.33 -15.32
C SER A 403 -0.97 -18.09 -16.16
N ILE A 404 -2.17 -17.52 -16.38
CA ILE A 404 -3.19 -18.14 -17.26
C ILE A 404 -2.69 -18.20 -18.71
N ALA A 405 -2.04 -17.15 -19.19
CA ALA A 405 -1.44 -17.11 -20.53
C ALA A 405 -0.37 -18.20 -20.69
N GLU A 406 0.42 -18.42 -19.64
CA GLU A 406 1.46 -19.44 -19.56
C GLU A 406 0.87 -20.85 -19.71
N VAL A 407 -0.24 -21.13 -19.02
CA VAL A 407 -0.98 -22.39 -19.17
C VAL A 407 -1.52 -22.56 -20.60
N HIS A 408 -2.11 -21.52 -21.19
CA HIS A 408 -2.59 -21.58 -22.58
C HIS A 408 -1.45 -21.82 -23.58
N ARG A 409 -0.28 -21.22 -23.35
CA ARG A 409 0.92 -21.45 -24.16
C ARG A 409 1.36 -22.92 -24.12
N TYR A 410 1.36 -23.56 -22.94
CA TYR A 410 1.64 -25.00 -22.83
C TYR A 410 0.59 -25.88 -23.50
N GLN A 411 -0.66 -25.42 -23.57
CA GLN A 411 -1.72 -26.09 -24.32
C GLN A 411 -1.66 -25.80 -25.84
N HIS A 412 -0.63 -25.10 -26.33
CA HIS A 412 -0.50 -24.64 -27.73
C HIS A 412 -1.65 -23.72 -28.19
N LYS A 413 -2.37 -23.10 -27.25
CA LYS A 413 -3.43 -22.11 -27.50
C LYS A 413 -2.83 -20.71 -27.59
N TYR A 414 -2.05 -20.49 -28.64
CA TYR A 414 -1.20 -19.30 -28.79
C TYR A 414 -1.99 -18.00 -28.92
N ASN A 415 -3.17 -18.03 -29.54
CA ASN A 415 -4.04 -16.86 -29.68
C ASN A 415 -4.58 -16.39 -28.33
N GLU A 416 -5.01 -17.32 -27.48
CA GLU A 416 -5.48 -17.06 -26.13
C GLU A 416 -4.35 -16.57 -25.24
N ALA A 417 -3.17 -17.20 -25.32
CA ALA A 417 -1.98 -16.77 -24.59
C ALA A 417 -1.55 -15.34 -24.96
N SER A 418 -1.49 -15.00 -26.25
CA SER A 418 -1.11 -13.67 -26.72
C SER A 418 -2.05 -12.58 -26.21
N LYS A 419 -3.37 -12.81 -26.23
CA LYS A 419 -4.36 -11.86 -25.69
C LYS A 419 -4.14 -11.60 -24.19
N LEU A 420 -3.93 -12.65 -23.41
CA LEU A 420 -3.75 -12.54 -21.97
C LEU A 420 -2.40 -11.91 -21.59
N TYR A 421 -1.31 -12.25 -22.28
CA TYR A 421 -0.04 -11.57 -22.09
C TYR A 421 -0.11 -10.08 -22.46
N SER A 422 -0.86 -9.74 -23.52
CA SER A 422 -1.08 -8.33 -23.91
C SER A 422 -1.89 -7.56 -22.86
N GLU A 423 -2.92 -8.17 -22.28
CA GLU A 423 -3.68 -7.56 -21.17
C GLU A 423 -2.80 -7.37 -19.93
N ALA A 424 -2.00 -8.38 -19.57
CA ALA A 424 -1.04 -8.28 -18.47
C ALA A 424 -0.02 -7.16 -18.73
N LEU A 425 0.54 -7.10 -19.95
CA LEU A 425 1.49 -6.07 -20.40
C LEU A 425 0.91 -4.66 -20.29
N GLN A 426 -0.35 -4.47 -20.70
CA GLN A 426 -1.03 -3.20 -20.58
C GLN A 426 -1.11 -2.79 -19.10
N ILE A 427 -1.57 -3.68 -18.22
CA ILE A 427 -1.73 -3.37 -16.79
C ILE A 427 -0.38 -3.02 -16.14
N VAL A 428 0.66 -3.84 -16.34
CA VAL A 428 1.99 -3.61 -15.75
C VAL A 428 2.63 -2.32 -16.26
N THR A 429 2.39 -1.96 -17.52
CA THR A 429 2.82 -0.67 -18.10
C THR A 429 2.09 0.49 -17.43
N GLU A 430 0.77 0.39 -17.26
CA GLU A 430 -0.06 1.42 -16.62
C GLU A 430 0.26 1.63 -15.14
N ILE A 431 0.76 0.62 -14.43
CA ILE A 431 1.21 0.75 -13.02
C ILE A 431 2.72 1.02 -12.89
N GLY A 432 3.48 0.98 -13.99
CA GLY A 432 4.92 1.20 -13.98
C GLY A 432 5.75 0.04 -13.42
N ASP A 433 5.20 -1.18 -13.38
CA ASP A 433 5.93 -2.39 -12.97
C ASP A 433 6.88 -2.82 -14.10
N ARG A 434 8.13 -2.42 -14.00
CA ARG A 434 9.18 -2.72 -14.99
C ARG A 434 9.42 -4.23 -15.13
N LEU A 435 9.47 -4.96 -14.01
CA LEU A 435 9.72 -6.39 -14.03
C LEU A 435 8.54 -7.14 -14.66
N GLY A 436 7.31 -6.77 -14.28
CA GLY A 436 6.08 -7.30 -14.88
C GLY A 436 6.00 -7.04 -16.39
N ARG A 437 6.45 -5.85 -16.83
CA ARG A 437 6.54 -5.50 -18.26
C ARG A 437 7.53 -6.41 -19.00
N GLY A 438 8.73 -6.60 -18.45
CA GLY A 438 9.73 -7.52 -19.00
C GLY A 438 9.20 -8.95 -19.13
N ASN A 439 8.56 -9.48 -18.08
CA ASN A 439 7.98 -10.82 -18.09
C ASN A 439 6.84 -10.98 -19.13
N SER A 440 6.00 -9.96 -19.29
CA SER A 440 4.88 -10.01 -20.25
C SER A 440 5.38 -9.93 -21.70
N LEU A 441 6.39 -9.10 -21.98
CA LEU A 441 7.05 -9.05 -23.29
C LEU A 441 7.75 -10.37 -23.61
N TRP A 442 8.47 -10.95 -22.64
CA TRP A 442 9.06 -12.28 -22.79
C TRP A 442 8.01 -13.34 -23.14
N GLY A 443 6.88 -13.35 -22.44
CA GLY A 443 5.76 -14.27 -22.73
C GLY A 443 5.20 -14.11 -24.15
N LEU A 444 5.05 -12.87 -24.63
CA LEU A 444 4.65 -12.59 -26.02
C LEU A 444 5.69 -13.08 -27.03
N ALA A 445 6.98 -12.81 -26.78
CA ALA A 445 8.05 -13.26 -27.65
C ALA A 445 8.11 -14.78 -27.75
N GLU A 446 7.89 -15.50 -26.64
CA GLU A 446 7.77 -16.97 -26.64
C GLU A 446 6.59 -17.47 -27.49
N VAL A 447 5.47 -16.73 -27.51
CA VAL A 447 4.33 -17.05 -28.38
C VAL A 447 4.70 -16.84 -29.85
N HIS A 448 5.26 -15.69 -30.22
CA HIS A 448 5.72 -15.41 -31.59
C HIS A 448 6.76 -16.43 -32.07
N ARG A 449 7.71 -16.80 -31.21
CA ARG A 449 8.69 -17.87 -31.48
C ARG A 449 8.01 -19.21 -31.76
N ALA A 450 6.97 -19.56 -31.00
CA ALA A 450 6.26 -20.82 -31.16
C ALA A 450 5.42 -20.90 -32.44
N VAL A 451 4.87 -19.77 -32.90
CA VAL A 451 4.16 -19.66 -34.18
C VAL A 451 5.08 -19.38 -35.38
N GLN A 452 6.41 -19.38 -35.17
CA GLN A 452 7.45 -19.16 -36.19
C GLN A 452 7.50 -17.73 -36.77
N GLU A 453 6.95 -16.75 -36.05
CA GLU A 453 7.08 -15.33 -36.37
C GLU A 453 8.38 -14.79 -35.77
N TYR A 454 9.51 -15.28 -36.30
CA TYR A 454 10.83 -15.07 -35.70
C TYR A 454 11.26 -13.61 -35.64
N ASP A 455 10.97 -12.82 -36.68
CA ASP A 455 11.36 -11.41 -36.72
C ASP A 455 10.69 -10.59 -35.62
N GLU A 456 9.38 -10.79 -35.39
CA GLU A 456 8.66 -10.12 -34.32
C GLU A 456 9.09 -10.64 -32.95
N ALA A 457 9.35 -11.95 -32.81
CA ALA A 457 9.90 -12.52 -31.58
C ALA A 457 11.25 -11.87 -31.20
N ILE A 458 12.19 -11.74 -32.14
CA ILE A 458 13.52 -11.13 -31.92
C ILE A 458 13.37 -9.67 -31.45
N LYS A 459 12.49 -8.90 -32.09
CA LYS A 459 12.21 -7.51 -31.72
C LYS A 459 11.68 -7.40 -30.28
N ILE A 460 10.69 -8.22 -29.91
CA ILE A 460 10.11 -8.20 -28.56
C ILE A 460 11.12 -8.71 -27.51
N TYR A 461 11.89 -9.74 -27.82
CA TYR A 461 12.98 -10.21 -26.94
C TYR A 461 14.03 -9.13 -26.68
N SER A 462 14.34 -8.30 -27.68
CA SER A 462 15.31 -7.21 -27.55
C SER A 462 14.81 -6.15 -26.56
N GLU A 463 13.51 -5.81 -26.61
CA GLU A 463 12.89 -4.90 -25.64
C GLU A 463 12.87 -5.49 -24.23
N ALA A 464 12.49 -6.77 -24.08
CA ALA A 464 12.51 -7.46 -22.79
C ALA A 464 13.93 -7.55 -22.21
N MET A 465 14.94 -7.83 -23.06
CA MET A 465 16.34 -7.90 -22.68
C MET A 465 16.86 -6.58 -22.11
N GLN A 466 16.49 -5.46 -22.73
CA GLN A 466 16.86 -4.14 -22.23
C GLN A 466 16.28 -3.90 -20.82
N ILE A 467 15.00 -4.23 -20.63
CA ILE A 467 14.35 -4.09 -19.32
C ILE A 467 15.02 -4.95 -18.25
N PHE A 468 15.29 -6.23 -18.55
CA PHE A 468 15.96 -7.11 -17.58
C PHE A 468 17.42 -6.70 -17.33
N THR A 469 18.07 -6.05 -18.29
CA THR A 469 19.39 -5.44 -18.09
C THR A 469 19.31 -4.26 -17.12
N ASP A 470 18.35 -3.36 -17.30
CA ASP A 470 18.13 -2.20 -16.44
C ASP A 470 17.75 -2.61 -15.00
N VAL A 471 17.01 -3.71 -14.84
CA VAL A 471 16.59 -4.25 -13.54
C VAL A 471 17.64 -5.19 -12.92
N GLY A 472 18.66 -5.59 -13.68
CA GLY A 472 19.73 -6.48 -13.22
C GLY A 472 19.34 -7.96 -13.12
N ASP A 473 18.24 -8.39 -13.76
CA ASP A 473 17.75 -9.77 -13.74
C ASP A 473 18.57 -10.65 -14.70
N GLN A 474 19.66 -11.24 -14.18
CA GLN A 474 20.56 -12.10 -14.97
C GLN A 474 19.89 -13.40 -15.47
N PRO A 475 19.10 -14.14 -14.65
CA PRO A 475 18.44 -15.35 -15.10
C PRO A 475 17.53 -15.13 -16.32
N ARG A 476 16.68 -14.09 -16.30
CA ARG A 476 15.80 -13.80 -17.44
C ARG A 476 16.57 -13.40 -18.69
N ARG A 477 17.69 -12.69 -18.53
CA ARG A 477 18.57 -12.37 -19.67
C ARG A 477 19.16 -13.64 -20.29
N ALA A 478 19.60 -14.60 -19.47
CA ALA A 478 20.11 -15.87 -19.97
C ALA A 478 19.04 -16.66 -20.74
N GLU A 479 17.80 -16.71 -20.23
CA GLU A 479 16.68 -17.35 -20.91
C GLU A 479 16.39 -16.71 -22.27
N ILE A 480 16.36 -15.36 -22.36
CA ILE A 480 16.17 -14.67 -23.64
C ILE A 480 17.30 -15.01 -24.62
N LEU A 481 18.56 -15.00 -24.17
CA LEU A 481 19.69 -15.35 -25.03
C LEU A 481 19.57 -16.78 -25.56
N MET A 482 19.15 -17.74 -24.74
CA MET A 482 18.88 -19.11 -25.17
C MET A 482 17.76 -19.18 -26.21
N SER A 483 16.66 -18.44 -26.00
CA SER A 483 15.56 -18.38 -26.96
C SER A 483 15.97 -17.75 -28.30
N LEU A 484 16.77 -16.69 -28.27
CA LEU A 484 17.33 -16.05 -29.48
C LEU A 484 18.29 -16.97 -30.24
N ALA A 485 19.19 -17.66 -29.53
CA ALA A 485 20.10 -18.64 -30.15
C ALA A 485 19.32 -19.77 -30.84
N GLY A 486 18.26 -20.27 -30.20
CA GLY A 486 17.39 -21.29 -30.80
C GLY A 486 16.59 -20.80 -32.02
N ILE A 487 16.33 -19.49 -32.14
CA ILE A 487 15.75 -18.91 -33.36
C ILE A 487 16.79 -18.88 -34.48
N GLN A 488 18.00 -18.40 -34.18
CA GLN A 488 19.09 -18.30 -35.16
C GLN A 488 19.46 -19.66 -35.74
N GLU A 489 19.50 -20.70 -34.91
CA GLU A 489 19.74 -22.07 -35.36
C GLU A 489 18.67 -22.50 -36.39
N LYS A 490 17.39 -22.26 -36.11
CA LYS A 490 16.29 -22.62 -37.02
C LYS A 490 16.30 -21.82 -38.32
N GLN A 491 16.70 -20.56 -38.29
CA GLN A 491 16.83 -19.73 -39.49
C GLN A 491 18.02 -20.19 -40.35
N GLY A 492 19.16 -20.51 -39.73
CA GLY A 492 20.34 -21.02 -40.43
C GLY A 492 20.11 -22.36 -41.15
N HIS A 493 19.36 -23.28 -40.54
CA HIS A 493 18.98 -24.55 -41.18
C HIS A 493 17.90 -24.42 -42.28
N SER A 494 17.31 -23.24 -42.46
CA SER A 494 16.32 -22.98 -43.53
C SER A 494 16.94 -22.33 -44.78
N GLU A 495 18.19 -21.86 -44.67
CA GLU A 495 18.95 -21.23 -45.76
C GLU A 495 19.97 -22.18 -46.42
N GLU A 496 20.15 -23.40 -45.88
CA GLU A 496 20.88 -24.53 -46.49
C GLU A 496 19.94 -25.48 -47.25
#